data_AF-A0A4Q4CTZ4-F1
#
_entry.id   AF-A0A4Q4CTZ4-F1
#
_cell.length_a   1.000
_cell.length_b   1.000
_cell.length_c   1.000
_cell.angle_alpha   90.00
_cell.angle_beta   90.00
_cell.angle_gamma   90.00
#
_symmetry.space_group_name_H-M   'P 1'
#
loop_
_entity.id
_entity.type
_entity.pdbx_description
1 polymer ?
#
loop_
_entity_poly.entity_id
_entity_poly.type
_entity_poly.pdbx_seq_one_letter_code
_entity_poly.pdbx_strand_id
1 'polypeptide(L)'
;MRIVRDLPSLRTELASLGPLALVPTMGALHEGHLSLLAAAKREAPAVAASIFVNPLQFGPNEDLSRYPRQEARDLEMLEAAGCDLAWLPSVAAMYPPGRATTIEVEGAAEGWEGAARPGHFRGVATVCTKLFQQTGAVAAMFGEKDWQQLQVIRQVVRDLDMPIRIIGCPTVREADGLAMSSRNRFLGAEERAQAGALPGAMRAAIEAMAKGTAPASALAAARAGLAAAGFTLDYLALVEPESLREVAAPPRRSD
;
A
#
# COMPACT_ATOMS: atom_id res chain seq x y z
N MET A 1 5.74 -15.69 -18.08
CA MET A 1 4.62 -14.86 -17.55
C MET A 1 3.81 -14.24 -18.70
N ARG A 2 2.48 -14.11 -18.59
CA ARG A 2 1.62 -13.43 -19.60
C ARG A 2 1.62 -11.92 -19.35
N ILE A 3 1.69 -11.11 -20.39
CA ILE A 3 1.68 -9.64 -20.28
C ILE A 3 0.49 -9.09 -21.06
N VAL A 4 -0.42 -8.39 -20.37
CA VAL A 4 -1.67 -7.89 -20.96
C VAL A 4 -1.84 -6.39 -20.69
N ARG A 5 -2.42 -5.66 -21.66
CA ARG A 5 -2.52 -4.18 -21.64
C ARG A 5 -3.90 -3.62 -21.97
N ASP A 6 -4.77 -4.44 -22.54
CA ASP A 6 -6.16 -4.11 -22.85
C ASP A 6 -7.14 -5.11 -22.23
N LEU A 7 -8.38 -4.65 -22.00
CA LEU A 7 -9.40 -5.45 -21.30
C LEU A 7 -9.82 -6.72 -22.06
N PRO A 8 -10.00 -6.70 -23.41
CA PRO A 8 -10.24 -7.93 -24.17
C PRO A 8 -9.17 -8.99 -23.92
N SER A 9 -7.88 -8.64 -24.08
CA SER A 9 -6.77 -9.58 -23.84
C SER A 9 -6.73 -10.06 -22.40
N LEU A 10 -6.93 -9.17 -21.42
CA LEU A 10 -7.01 -9.56 -20.00
C LEU A 10 -8.09 -10.62 -19.77
N ARG A 11 -9.30 -10.42 -20.30
CA ARG A 11 -10.41 -11.36 -20.14
C ARG A 11 -10.11 -12.72 -20.78
N THR A 12 -9.52 -12.74 -21.96
CA THR A 12 -9.11 -13.98 -22.64
C THR A 12 -8.08 -14.74 -21.81
N GLU A 13 -7.06 -14.06 -21.30
CA GLU A 13 -6.03 -14.70 -20.48
C GLU A 13 -6.60 -15.22 -19.16
N LEU A 14 -7.41 -14.42 -18.47
CA LEU A 14 -8.07 -14.81 -17.22
C LEU A 14 -8.97 -16.03 -17.39
N ALA A 15 -9.67 -16.19 -18.52
CA ALA A 15 -10.51 -17.36 -18.76
C ALA A 15 -9.74 -18.70 -18.79
N SER A 16 -8.43 -18.65 -19.03
CA SER A 16 -7.55 -19.83 -18.99
C SER A 16 -6.73 -19.93 -17.71
N LEU A 17 -6.80 -18.93 -16.83
CA LEU A 17 -6.22 -18.97 -15.50
C LEU A 17 -7.33 -19.40 -14.53
N GLY A 18 -7.03 -20.34 -13.65
CA GLY A 18 -7.95 -20.68 -12.56
C GLY A 18 -8.10 -19.52 -11.56
N PRO A 19 -8.62 -19.79 -10.35
CA PRO A 19 -8.63 -18.80 -9.28
C PRO A 19 -7.26 -18.15 -9.09
N LEU A 20 -7.23 -16.82 -8.94
CA LEU A 20 -5.97 -16.08 -8.84
C LEU A 20 -5.93 -15.15 -7.63
N ALA A 21 -4.71 -14.90 -7.16
CA ALA A 21 -4.40 -13.89 -6.16
C ALA A 21 -3.74 -12.68 -6.84
N LEU A 22 -4.24 -11.48 -6.58
CA LEU A 22 -3.80 -10.23 -7.19
C LEU A 22 -2.88 -9.42 -6.28
N VAL A 23 -1.72 -8.99 -6.78
CA VAL A 23 -0.88 -7.95 -6.15
C VAL A 23 -1.01 -6.62 -6.91
N PRO A 24 -1.79 -5.65 -6.41
CA PRO A 24 -1.84 -4.32 -6.99
C PRO A 24 -0.56 -3.54 -6.72
N THR A 25 0.06 -2.97 -7.76
CA THR A 25 1.26 -2.13 -7.61
C THR A 25 1.21 -0.94 -8.57
N MET A 26 2.04 0.07 -8.27
CA MET A 26 2.31 1.18 -9.21
C MET A 26 3.60 0.98 -10.02
N GLY A 27 4.21 -0.22 -9.96
CA GLY A 27 5.53 -0.50 -10.53
C GLY A 27 6.68 -0.02 -9.65
N ALA A 28 7.87 0.12 -10.24
CA ALA A 28 9.12 0.40 -9.53
C ALA A 28 9.35 -0.60 -8.38
N LEU A 29 9.29 -1.88 -8.73
CA LEU A 29 9.26 -3.00 -7.82
C LEU A 29 10.56 -3.11 -6.99
N HIS A 30 10.41 -3.71 -5.82
CA HIS A 30 11.48 -3.95 -4.84
C HIS A 30 11.12 -5.18 -4.01
N GLU A 31 11.98 -5.62 -3.09
CA GLU A 31 11.77 -6.87 -2.32
C GLU A 31 10.46 -6.85 -1.51
N GLY A 32 10.03 -5.69 -1.02
CA GLY A 32 8.70 -5.51 -0.44
C GLY A 32 7.52 -5.89 -1.35
N HIS A 33 7.63 -5.72 -2.67
CA HIS A 33 6.62 -6.19 -3.63
C HIS A 33 6.75 -7.69 -3.90
N LEU A 34 7.99 -8.20 -3.95
CA LEU A 34 8.25 -9.62 -4.17
C LEU A 34 7.75 -10.48 -2.99
N SER A 35 7.76 -9.95 -1.77
CA SER A 35 7.17 -10.64 -0.62
C SER A 35 5.64 -10.75 -0.75
N LEU A 36 4.96 -9.79 -1.37
CA LEU A 36 3.52 -9.87 -1.66
C LEU A 36 3.23 -10.98 -2.67
N LEU A 37 4.04 -11.10 -3.73
CA LEU A 37 3.96 -12.20 -4.70
C LEU A 37 4.18 -13.56 -4.03
N ALA A 38 5.15 -13.66 -3.13
CA ALA A 38 5.39 -14.88 -2.37
C ALA A 38 4.20 -15.23 -1.45
N ALA A 39 3.51 -14.22 -0.89
CA ALA A 39 2.28 -14.43 -0.14
C ALA A 39 1.13 -14.88 -1.04
N ALA A 40 0.98 -14.27 -2.23
CA ALA A 40 -0.05 -14.58 -3.21
C ALA A 40 -0.10 -16.07 -3.58
N LYS A 41 1.06 -16.70 -3.74
CA LYS A 41 1.19 -18.13 -4.10
C LYS A 41 0.58 -19.09 -3.09
N ARG A 42 0.35 -18.64 -1.84
CA ARG A 42 -0.31 -19.46 -0.80
C ARG A 42 -1.83 -19.39 -0.87
N GLU A 43 -2.37 -18.45 -1.64
CA GLU A 43 -3.78 -18.05 -1.59
C GLU A 43 -4.57 -18.48 -2.82
N ALA A 44 -3.88 -18.74 -3.92
CA ALA A 44 -4.47 -19.17 -5.18
C ALA A 44 -3.43 -19.89 -6.07
N PRO A 45 -3.87 -20.76 -7.00
CA PRO A 45 -2.97 -21.46 -7.92
C PRO A 45 -2.32 -20.54 -8.97
N ALA A 46 -2.92 -19.39 -9.27
CA ALA A 46 -2.36 -18.39 -10.16
C ALA A 46 -2.10 -17.07 -9.43
N VAL A 47 -1.03 -16.37 -9.80
CA VAL A 47 -0.67 -15.04 -9.28
C VAL A 47 -0.71 -14.02 -10.40
N ALA A 48 -1.48 -12.95 -10.20
CA ALA A 48 -1.45 -11.78 -11.05
C ALA A 48 -0.81 -10.60 -10.31
N ALA A 49 -0.06 -9.78 -11.02
CA ALA A 49 0.37 -8.47 -10.55
C ALA A 49 -0.16 -7.39 -11.51
N SER A 50 -0.63 -6.26 -10.97
CA SER A 50 -0.87 -5.09 -11.81
C SER A 50 0.22 -4.05 -11.61
N ILE A 51 0.61 -3.38 -12.69
CA ILE A 51 1.51 -2.23 -12.68
C ILE A 51 0.76 -1.06 -13.31
N PHE A 52 0.28 -0.15 -12.46
CA PHE A 52 -0.46 1.02 -12.90
C PHE A 52 -0.25 2.19 -11.97
N VAL A 53 0.44 3.24 -12.45
CA VAL A 53 0.54 4.52 -11.73
C VAL A 53 -0.79 5.25 -11.85
N ASN A 54 -1.65 5.09 -10.86
CA ASN A 54 -3.00 5.65 -10.86
C ASN A 54 -2.98 7.18 -10.68
N PRO A 55 -3.37 8.00 -11.67
CA PRO A 55 -3.41 9.45 -11.50
C PRO A 55 -4.41 9.94 -10.45
N LEU A 56 -5.49 9.19 -10.15
CA LEU A 56 -6.56 9.65 -9.26
C LEU A 56 -6.15 9.72 -7.78
N GLN A 57 -5.07 9.04 -7.40
CA GLN A 57 -4.59 9.03 -6.02
C GLN A 57 -3.43 10.00 -5.79
N PHE A 58 -3.12 10.86 -6.77
CA PHE A 58 -2.11 11.91 -6.65
C PHE A 58 -2.76 13.29 -6.61
N GLY A 59 -2.37 14.10 -5.63
CA GLY A 59 -2.73 15.51 -5.56
C GLY A 59 -2.02 16.36 -6.63
N PRO A 60 -2.47 17.60 -6.90
CA PRO A 60 -1.88 18.49 -7.92
C PRO A 60 -0.38 18.76 -7.73
N ASN A 61 0.08 18.78 -6.48
CA ASN A 61 1.47 19.06 -6.10
C ASN A 61 2.27 17.78 -5.76
N GLU A 62 1.71 16.61 -6.02
CA GLU A 62 2.38 15.34 -5.73
C GLU A 62 3.25 14.85 -6.89
N ASP A 63 3.97 13.76 -6.66
CA ASP A 63 5.06 13.28 -7.48
C ASP A 63 4.64 12.47 -8.72
N LEU A 64 3.42 12.63 -9.26
CA LEU A 64 2.91 11.82 -10.39
C LEU A 64 3.83 11.87 -11.63
N SER A 65 4.33 13.05 -11.97
CA SER A 65 5.23 13.24 -13.12
C SER A 65 6.62 12.65 -12.88
N ARG A 66 7.06 12.59 -11.62
CA ARG A 66 8.37 12.11 -11.17
C ARG A 66 8.35 10.66 -10.69
N TYR A 67 7.18 10.02 -10.64
CA TYR A 67 7.05 8.66 -10.14
C TYR A 67 7.90 7.70 -10.99
N PRO A 68 8.75 6.87 -10.38
CA PRO A 68 9.67 6.01 -11.12
C PRO A 68 8.91 5.02 -12.01
N ARG A 69 9.36 4.88 -13.27
CA ARG A 69 8.84 3.91 -14.24
C ARG A 69 10.01 3.11 -14.79
N GLN A 70 10.00 1.80 -14.59
CA GLN A 70 11.08 0.89 -14.99
C GLN A 70 10.51 -0.46 -15.48
N GLU A 71 9.54 -0.38 -16.41
CA GLU A 71 8.70 -1.51 -16.81
C GLU A 71 9.49 -2.79 -17.16
N ALA A 72 10.53 -2.68 -17.98
CA ALA A 72 11.33 -3.85 -18.37
C ALA A 72 11.91 -4.58 -17.14
N ARG A 73 12.45 -3.83 -16.18
CA ARG A 73 12.99 -4.38 -14.94
C ARG A 73 11.89 -4.97 -14.04
N ASP A 74 10.76 -4.28 -13.95
CA ASP A 74 9.63 -4.77 -13.17
C ASP A 74 9.11 -6.11 -13.73
N LEU A 75 9.01 -6.24 -15.06
CA LEU A 75 8.60 -7.49 -15.72
C LEU A 75 9.59 -8.64 -15.49
N GLU A 76 10.89 -8.39 -15.58
CA GLU A 76 11.94 -9.38 -15.22
C GLU A 76 11.75 -9.87 -13.78
N MET A 77 11.51 -8.94 -12.84
CA MET A 77 11.31 -9.26 -11.44
C MET A 77 10.03 -10.07 -11.20
N LEU A 78 8.92 -9.72 -11.86
CA LEU A 78 7.67 -10.46 -11.79
C LEU A 78 7.83 -11.88 -12.33
N GLU A 79 8.50 -12.04 -13.48
CA GLU A 79 8.74 -13.35 -14.09
C GLU A 79 9.64 -14.22 -13.21
N ALA A 80 10.74 -13.69 -12.71
CA ALA A 80 11.62 -14.40 -11.78
C ALA A 80 10.93 -14.80 -10.47
N ALA A 81 9.96 -13.98 -10.02
CA ALA A 81 9.13 -14.30 -8.86
C ALA A 81 8.00 -15.29 -9.17
N GLY A 82 7.88 -15.77 -10.41
CA GLY A 82 6.84 -16.73 -10.83
C GLY A 82 5.44 -16.14 -10.83
N CYS A 83 5.30 -14.90 -11.29
CA CYS A 83 3.99 -14.30 -11.61
C CYS A 83 3.45 -14.91 -12.91
N ASP A 84 2.16 -15.24 -12.93
CA ASP A 84 1.51 -15.85 -14.10
C ASP A 84 0.99 -14.80 -15.07
N LEU A 85 0.50 -13.66 -14.56
CA LEU A 85 -0.09 -12.58 -15.35
C LEU A 85 0.33 -11.19 -14.84
N ALA A 86 0.88 -10.37 -15.73
CA ALA A 86 1.16 -8.96 -15.49
C ALA A 86 0.11 -8.10 -16.23
N TRP A 87 -0.72 -7.38 -15.47
CA TRP A 87 -1.73 -6.44 -15.98
C TRP A 87 -1.18 -5.01 -15.99
N LEU A 88 -0.91 -4.48 -17.19
CA LEU A 88 -0.31 -3.17 -17.43
C LEU A 88 -1.28 -2.26 -18.20
N PRO A 89 -2.43 -1.87 -17.61
CA PRO A 89 -3.40 -1.02 -18.28
C PRO A 89 -2.84 0.37 -18.56
N SER A 90 -3.22 0.95 -19.69
CA SER A 90 -3.06 2.39 -19.90
C SER A 90 -4.04 3.19 -19.05
N VAL A 91 -3.77 4.49 -18.86
CA VAL A 91 -4.72 5.40 -18.19
C VAL A 91 -6.08 5.39 -18.90
N ALA A 92 -6.11 5.33 -20.24
CA ALA A 92 -7.37 5.27 -21.00
C ALA A 92 -8.11 3.93 -20.81
N ALA A 93 -7.39 2.81 -20.66
CA ALA A 93 -8.00 1.51 -20.37
C ALA A 93 -8.62 1.46 -18.96
N MET A 94 -8.00 2.14 -17.99
CA MET A 94 -8.55 2.26 -16.64
C MET A 94 -9.65 3.33 -16.56
N TYR A 95 -9.45 4.48 -17.19
CA TYR A 95 -10.27 5.68 -17.11
C TYR A 95 -10.60 6.17 -18.52
N PRO A 96 -11.64 5.60 -19.17
CA PRO A 96 -12.06 6.06 -20.49
C PRO A 96 -12.55 7.51 -20.45
N PRO A 97 -12.47 8.26 -21.56
CA PRO A 97 -13.00 9.61 -21.65
C PRO A 97 -14.45 9.70 -21.18
N GLY A 98 -14.79 10.75 -20.42
CA GLY A 98 -16.15 10.95 -19.89
C GLY A 98 -16.50 10.12 -18.65
N ARG A 99 -15.56 9.34 -18.07
CA ARG A 99 -15.81 8.63 -16.82
C ARG A 99 -16.18 9.59 -15.68
N ALA A 100 -17.26 9.30 -14.98
CA ALA A 100 -17.72 10.10 -13.84
C ALA A 100 -17.71 9.33 -12.50
N THR A 101 -17.59 7.99 -12.55
CA THR A 101 -17.68 7.16 -11.34
C THR A 101 -16.41 7.20 -10.50
N THR A 102 -16.58 7.41 -9.19
CA THR A 102 -15.60 7.25 -8.12
C THR A 102 -16.22 6.53 -6.94
N ILE A 103 -15.39 6.05 -6.02
CA ILE A 103 -15.81 5.51 -4.73
C ILE A 103 -15.32 6.48 -3.65
N GLU A 104 -16.26 7.10 -2.95
CA GLU A 104 -15.97 7.83 -1.71
C GLU A 104 -15.98 6.84 -0.55
N VAL A 105 -15.05 7.01 0.38
CA VAL A 105 -14.95 6.20 1.59
C VAL A 105 -14.88 7.15 2.77
N GLU A 106 -15.74 6.95 3.75
CA GLU A 106 -15.71 7.60 5.06
C GLU A 106 -15.11 6.64 6.11
N GLY A 107 -14.98 7.07 7.38
CA GLY A 107 -14.44 6.20 8.43
C GLY A 107 -12.94 5.97 8.26
N ALA A 108 -12.51 4.78 7.80
CA ALA A 108 -11.07 4.45 7.71
C ALA A 108 -10.26 5.40 6.80
N ALA A 109 -10.92 6.09 5.88
CA ALA A 109 -10.28 7.07 5.00
C ALA A 109 -10.13 8.48 5.61
N GLU A 110 -10.69 8.72 6.80
CA GLU A 110 -10.64 10.02 7.47
C GLU A 110 -9.40 10.18 8.36
N GLY A 111 -9.00 11.43 8.60
CA GLY A 111 -7.81 11.75 9.39
C GLY A 111 -6.50 11.28 8.72
N TRP A 112 -5.39 11.46 9.43
CA TRP A 112 -4.06 10.93 9.05
C TRP A 112 -3.71 11.21 7.57
N GLU A 113 -3.45 10.17 6.78
CA GLU A 113 -3.13 10.28 5.35
C GLU A 113 -4.30 10.85 4.54
N GLY A 114 -5.54 10.60 4.95
CA GLY A 114 -6.72 11.16 4.29
C GLY A 114 -6.85 12.67 4.45
N ALA A 115 -6.43 13.19 5.61
CA ALA A 115 -6.34 14.62 5.87
C ALA A 115 -5.10 15.25 5.23
N ALA A 116 -3.95 14.56 5.30
CA ALA A 116 -2.69 15.02 4.70
C ALA A 116 -2.75 15.04 3.16
N ARG A 117 -3.54 14.14 2.55
CA ARG A 117 -3.65 13.98 1.10
C ARG A 117 -5.13 13.90 0.67
N PRO A 118 -5.85 15.04 0.66
CA PRO A 118 -7.26 15.07 0.31
C PRO A 118 -7.55 14.41 -1.04
N GLY A 119 -8.50 13.47 -1.05
CA GLY A 119 -8.89 12.71 -2.24
C GLY A 119 -8.00 11.49 -2.57
N HIS A 120 -6.91 11.26 -1.84
CA HIS A 120 -6.03 10.11 -2.05
C HIS A 120 -6.79 8.77 -1.98
N PHE A 121 -7.56 8.55 -0.90
CA PHE A 121 -8.27 7.29 -0.70
C PHE A 121 -9.48 7.10 -1.63
N ARG A 122 -10.10 8.18 -2.10
CA ARG A 122 -11.07 8.10 -3.22
C ARG A 122 -10.41 7.50 -4.47
N GLY A 123 -9.20 7.98 -4.80
CA GLY A 123 -8.41 7.45 -5.91
C GLY A 123 -8.03 5.99 -5.72
N VAL A 124 -7.56 5.62 -4.52
CA VAL A 124 -7.17 4.25 -4.17
C VAL A 124 -8.35 3.28 -4.19
N ALA A 125 -9.46 3.63 -3.55
CA ALA A 125 -10.68 2.81 -3.54
C ALA A 125 -11.22 2.62 -4.96
N THR A 126 -11.25 3.68 -5.77
CA THR A 126 -11.71 3.61 -7.17
C THR A 126 -10.85 2.66 -8.00
N VAL A 127 -9.51 2.76 -7.93
CA VAL A 127 -8.64 1.90 -8.73
C VAL A 127 -8.66 0.45 -8.25
N CYS A 128 -8.64 0.19 -6.94
CA CYS A 128 -8.63 -1.16 -6.41
C CYS A 128 -9.92 -1.90 -6.75
N THR A 129 -11.09 -1.26 -6.57
CA THR A 129 -12.37 -1.84 -6.98
C THR A 129 -12.39 -2.21 -8.46
N LYS A 130 -11.85 -1.34 -9.32
CA LYS A 130 -11.73 -1.66 -10.75
C LYS A 130 -10.81 -2.84 -11.01
N LEU A 131 -9.65 -2.90 -10.36
CA LEU A 131 -8.72 -4.01 -10.51
C LEU A 131 -9.33 -5.33 -10.05
N PHE A 132 -10.05 -5.34 -8.91
CA PHE A 132 -10.74 -6.53 -8.42
C PHE A 132 -11.80 -7.01 -9.41
N GLN A 133 -12.62 -6.09 -9.93
CA GLN A 133 -13.64 -6.41 -10.93
C GLN A 133 -13.06 -6.86 -12.27
N GLN A 134 -11.96 -6.25 -12.71
CA GLN A 134 -11.30 -6.61 -13.97
C GLN A 134 -10.64 -7.98 -13.92
N THR A 135 -10.14 -8.38 -12.76
CA THR A 135 -9.33 -9.60 -12.57
C THR A 135 -10.14 -10.79 -12.06
N GLY A 136 -11.25 -10.54 -11.34
CA GLY A 136 -11.99 -11.60 -10.66
C GLY A 136 -11.17 -12.31 -9.57
N ALA A 137 -10.17 -11.63 -9.00
CA ALA A 137 -9.26 -12.22 -8.02
C ALA A 137 -10.00 -12.69 -6.76
N VAL A 138 -9.61 -13.85 -6.24
CA VAL A 138 -10.19 -14.42 -5.00
C VAL A 138 -9.50 -13.90 -3.74
N ALA A 139 -8.28 -13.39 -3.89
CA ALA A 139 -7.53 -12.73 -2.84
C ALA A 139 -6.70 -11.57 -3.43
N ALA A 140 -6.44 -10.54 -2.62
CA ALA A 140 -5.49 -9.49 -2.95
C ALA A 140 -4.57 -9.17 -1.77
N MET A 141 -3.29 -8.95 -2.08
CA MET A 141 -2.24 -8.75 -1.09
C MET A 141 -1.86 -7.27 -1.03
N PHE A 142 -1.81 -6.74 0.17
CA PHE A 142 -1.45 -5.35 0.44
C PHE A 142 -0.41 -5.30 1.57
N GLY A 143 0.60 -4.44 1.44
CA GLY A 143 1.61 -4.26 2.47
C GLY A 143 1.08 -3.50 3.67
N GLU A 144 1.40 -3.96 4.88
CA GLU A 144 1.08 -3.28 6.15
C GLU A 144 1.82 -1.95 6.31
N LYS A 145 2.80 -1.67 5.45
CA LYS A 145 3.48 -0.36 5.37
C LYS A 145 2.46 0.76 5.18
N ASP A 146 1.44 0.53 4.36
CA ASP A 146 0.37 1.48 4.07
C ASP A 146 -0.87 1.06 4.87
N TRP A 147 -0.76 1.06 6.21
CA TRP A 147 -1.75 0.48 7.12
C TRP A 147 -3.16 1.08 6.96
N GLN A 148 -3.26 2.41 6.82
CA GLN A 148 -4.55 3.07 6.59
C GLN A 148 -5.16 2.65 5.25
N GLN A 149 -4.34 2.51 4.19
CA GLN A 149 -4.81 1.99 2.91
C GLN A 149 -5.38 0.57 3.04
N LEU A 150 -4.71 -0.30 3.80
CA LEU A 150 -5.18 -1.65 4.05
C LEU A 150 -6.57 -1.64 4.73
N GLN A 151 -6.79 -0.79 5.74
CA GLN A 151 -8.10 -0.68 6.38
C GLN A 151 -9.17 -0.09 5.45
N VAL A 152 -8.83 0.94 4.67
CA VAL A 152 -9.73 1.51 3.64
C VAL A 152 -10.17 0.43 2.65
N ILE A 153 -9.24 -0.39 2.13
CA ILE A 153 -9.58 -1.44 1.17
C ILE A 153 -10.38 -2.57 1.82
N ARG A 154 -10.08 -2.96 3.07
CA ARG A 154 -10.91 -3.92 3.82
C ARG A 154 -12.34 -3.42 4.02
N GLN A 155 -12.50 -2.14 4.37
CA GLN A 155 -13.81 -1.50 4.50
C GLN A 155 -14.55 -1.50 3.16
N VAL A 156 -13.91 -1.08 2.06
CA VAL A 156 -14.51 -1.08 0.72
C VAL A 156 -15.00 -2.48 0.31
N VAL A 157 -14.17 -3.51 0.53
CA VAL A 157 -14.52 -4.90 0.19
C VAL A 157 -15.71 -5.40 1.00
N ARG A 158 -15.72 -5.11 2.31
CA ARG A 158 -16.82 -5.48 3.20
C ARG A 158 -18.10 -4.75 2.84
N ASP A 159 -18.05 -3.42 2.71
CA ASP A 159 -19.23 -2.57 2.54
C ASP A 159 -19.87 -2.72 1.15
N LEU A 160 -19.11 -3.20 0.15
CA LEU A 160 -19.60 -3.47 -1.21
C LEU A 160 -19.78 -4.98 -1.49
N ASP A 161 -19.81 -5.81 -0.45
CA ASP A 161 -20.05 -7.26 -0.54
C ASP A 161 -19.16 -7.98 -1.57
N MET A 162 -17.90 -7.54 -1.71
CA MET A 162 -17.01 -8.05 -2.74
C MET A 162 -16.49 -9.46 -2.38
N PRO A 163 -16.57 -10.44 -3.29
CA PRO A 163 -16.15 -11.82 -3.03
C PRO A 163 -14.62 -11.99 -3.15
N ILE A 164 -13.84 -11.14 -2.47
CA ILE A 164 -12.38 -11.14 -2.47
C ILE A 164 -11.85 -11.01 -1.04
N ARG A 165 -10.81 -11.79 -0.70
CA ARG A 165 -10.12 -11.66 0.60
C ARG A 165 -8.98 -10.64 0.52
N ILE A 166 -8.88 -9.77 1.53
CA ILE A 166 -7.79 -8.78 1.62
C ILE A 166 -6.77 -9.20 2.67
N ILE A 167 -5.54 -9.45 2.21
CA ILE A 167 -4.47 -10.05 3.01
C ILE A 167 -3.38 -9.00 3.25
N GLY A 168 -3.20 -8.66 4.53
CA GLY A 168 -2.11 -7.81 4.98
C GLY A 168 -0.80 -8.58 5.00
N CYS A 169 0.27 -7.99 4.47
CA CYS A 169 1.60 -8.58 4.45
C CYS A 169 2.58 -7.70 5.23
N PRO A 170 3.41 -8.28 6.11
CA PRO A 170 4.35 -7.52 6.92
C PRO A 170 5.24 -6.57 6.13
N THR A 171 5.52 -5.40 6.70
CA THR A 171 6.42 -4.41 6.11
C THR A 171 7.83 -4.98 5.98
N VAL A 172 8.33 -5.08 4.74
CA VAL A 172 9.74 -5.39 4.47
C VAL A 172 10.61 -4.16 4.69
N ARG A 173 11.77 -4.37 5.32
CA ARG A 173 12.68 -3.31 5.74
C ARG A 173 14.07 -3.54 5.18
N GLU A 174 14.79 -2.45 4.92
CA GLU A 174 16.21 -2.45 4.62
C GLU A 174 17.04 -2.87 5.85
N ALA A 175 18.34 -3.09 5.68
CA ALA A 175 19.22 -3.59 6.76
C ALA A 175 19.26 -2.68 7.99
N ASP A 176 19.08 -1.38 7.81
CA ASP A 176 19.00 -0.38 8.89
C ASP A 176 17.59 -0.26 9.50
N GLY A 177 16.62 -1.01 8.99
CA GLY A 177 15.24 -1.06 9.45
C GLY A 177 14.31 -0.03 8.79
N LEU A 178 14.79 0.80 7.86
CA LEU A 178 13.93 1.69 7.08
C LEU A 178 12.94 0.84 6.26
N ALA A 179 11.67 1.24 6.23
CA ALA A 179 10.69 0.54 5.39
C ALA A 179 11.05 0.70 3.91
N MET A 180 11.06 -0.39 3.15
CA MET A 180 11.33 -0.33 1.72
C MET A 180 10.23 0.45 1.00
N SER A 181 10.63 1.39 0.15
CA SER A 181 9.72 2.21 -0.64
C SER A 181 10.39 2.64 -1.93
N SER A 182 9.63 2.65 -3.03
CA SER A 182 10.11 3.21 -4.30
C SER A 182 10.51 4.69 -4.16
N ARG A 183 9.95 5.41 -3.17
CA ARG A 183 10.26 6.81 -2.86
C ARG A 183 11.56 7.04 -2.10
N ASN A 184 12.20 5.99 -1.56
CA ASN A 184 13.52 6.13 -0.91
C ASN A 184 14.58 6.67 -1.88
N ARG A 185 14.38 6.49 -3.20
CA ARG A 185 15.25 7.04 -4.26
C ARG A 185 15.26 8.57 -4.35
N PHE A 186 14.30 9.25 -3.74
CA PHE A 186 14.26 10.72 -3.72
C PHE A 186 15.15 11.32 -2.65
N LEU A 187 15.58 10.51 -1.68
CA LEU A 187 16.42 10.95 -0.57
C LEU A 187 17.86 11.13 -1.06
N GLY A 188 18.43 12.30 -0.76
CA GLY A 188 19.87 12.50 -0.82
C GLY A 188 20.60 11.61 0.21
N ALA A 189 21.93 11.56 0.13
CA ALA A 189 22.73 10.71 1.05
C ALA A 189 22.51 11.07 2.53
N GLU A 190 22.41 12.36 2.84
CA GLU A 190 22.16 12.86 4.20
C GLU A 190 20.73 12.51 4.67
N GLU A 191 19.71 12.81 3.86
CA GLU A 191 18.32 12.48 4.16
C GLU A 191 18.11 10.96 4.32
N ARG A 192 18.81 10.15 3.52
CA ARG A 192 18.77 8.69 3.62
C ARG A 192 19.37 8.21 4.95
N ALA A 193 20.45 8.82 5.43
CA ALA A 193 21.00 8.49 6.75
C ALA A 193 20.04 8.92 7.87
N GLN A 194 19.43 10.11 7.77
CA GLN A 194 18.42 10.60 8.71
C GLN A 194 17.17 9.72 8.74
N ALA A 195 16.73 9.17 7.59
CA ALA A 195 15.57 8.31 7.47
C ALA A 195 15.60 7.09 8.42
N GLY A 196 16.79 6.59 8.76
CA GLY A 196 16.98 5.50 9.72
C GLY A 196 16.53 5.81 11.15
N ALA A 197 16.38 7.09 11.52
CA ALA A 197 15.90 7.48 12.85
C ALA A 197 14.40 7.18 13.06
N LEU A 198 13.60 7.18 11.99
CA LEU A 198 12.16 6.92 12.06
C LEU A 198 11.81 5.54 12.65
N PRO A 199 12.29 4.41 12.10
CA PRO A 199 12.01 3.11 12.69
C PRO A 199 12.56 2.97 14.11
N GLY A 200 13.69 3.62 14.43
CA GLY A 200 14.26 3.65 15.78
C GLY A 200 13.32 4.34 16.78
N ALA A 201 12.84 5.54 16.45
CA ALA A 201 11.92 6.30 17.27
C ALA A 201 10.59 5.56 17.50
N MET A 202 10.04 4.92 16.45
CA MET A 202 8.83 4.11 16.56
C MET A 202 9.02 2.90 17.49
N ARG A 203 10.13 2.16 17.37
CA ARG A 203 10.43 1.03 18.26
C ARG A 203 10.60 1.48 19.71
N ALA A 204 11.34 2.56 19.94
CA ALA A 204 11.54 3.11 21.28
C ALA A 204 10.21 3.52 21.93
N ALA A 205 9.29 4.14 21.17
CA ALA A 205 7.95 4.48 21.65
C ALA A 205 7.14 3.22 22.02
N ILE A 206 7.15 2.20 21.15
CA ILE A 206 6.46 0.93 21.40
C ILE A 206 7.00 0.24 22.66
N GLU A 207 8.33 0.16 22.81
CA GLU A 207 8.97 -0.45 23.98
C GLU A 207 8.69 0.34 25.26
N ALA A 208 8.69 1.67 25.21
CA ALA A 208 8.34 2.51 26.35
C ALA A 208 6.90 2.28 26.79
N MET A 209 5.95 2.22 25.84
CA MET A 209 4.55 1.91 26.12
C MET A 209 4.38 0.50 26.70
N ALA A 210 5.08 -0.50 26.16
CA ALA A 210 5.06 -1.86 26.68
C ALA A 210 5.60 -1.97 28.11
N LYS A 211 6.52 -1.07 28.51
CA LYS A 211 7.04 -0.95 29.88
C LYS A 211 6.16 -0.09 30.80
N GLY A 212 5.00 0.37 30.34
CA GLY A 212 4.03 1.14 31.13
C GLY A 212 4.15 2.66 31.02
N THR A 213 4.99 3.19 30.12
CA THR A 213 5.00 4.63 29.83
C THR A 213 3.69 5.02 29.17
N ALA A 214 3.05 6.11 29.63
CA ALA A 214 1.84 6.62 29.00
C ALA A 214 2.08 6.92 27.51
N PRO A 215 1.19 6.52 26.58
CA PRO A 215 1.39 6.74 25.15
C PRO A 215 1.67 8.19 24.77
N ALA A 216 0.99 9.15 25.39
CA ALA A 216 1.23 10.58 25.16
C ALA A 216 2.70 10.96 25.42
N SER A 217 3.31 10.46 26.51
CA SER A 217 4.72 10.73 26.84
C SER A 217 5.68 10.01 25.87
N ALA A 218 5.39 8.77 25.52
CA ALA A 218 6.21 8.01 24.57
C ALA A 218 6.18 8.63 23.16
N LEU A 219 5.01 9.06 22.69
CA LEU A 219 4.85 9.76 21.41
C LEU A 219 5.50 11.15 21.43
N ALA A 220 5.40 11.89 22.53
CA ALA A 220 6.08 13.19 22.67
C ALA A 220 7.61 13.04 22.59
N ALA A 221 8.18 12.03 23.26
CA ALA A 221 9.61 11.71 23.17
C ALA A 221 10.03 11.32 21.75
N ALA A 222 9.23 10.49 21.06
CA ALA A 222 9.49 10.12 19.67
C ALA A 222 9.44 11.33 18.72
N ARG A 223 8.45 12.22 18.88
CA ARG A 223 8.35 13.47 18.11
C ARG A 223 9.57 14.36 18.31
N ALA A 224 10.01 14.54 19.57
CA ALA A 224 11.19 15.33 19.88
C ALA A 224 12.47 14.72 19.28
N GLY A 225 12.65 13.40 19.38
CA GLY A 225 13.79 12.69 18.79
C GLY A 225 13.82 12.79 17.27
N LEU A 226 12.66 12.66 16.62
CA LEU A 226 12.52 12.80 15.17
C LEU A 226 12.80 14.25 14.71
N ALA A 227 12.29 15.24 15.42
CA ALA A 227 12.59 16.65 15.13
C ALA A 227 14.08 16.96 15.26
N ALA A 228 14.74 16.45 16.31
CA ALA A 228 16.18 16.58 16.49
C ALA A 228 16.99 15.87 15.39
N ALA A 229 16.44 14.82 14.78
CA ALA A 229 17.01 14.12 13.63
C ALA A 229 16.70 14.78 12.27
N GLY A 230 16.02 15.94 12.26
CA GLY A 230 15.75 16.72 11.05
C GLY A 230 14.38 16.50 10.41
N PHE A 231 13.49 15.72 11.04
CA PHE A 231 12.15 15.47 10.48
C PHE A 231 11.19 16.62 10.76
N THR A 232 10.40 16.97 9.75
CA THR A 232 9.12 17.65 9.93
C THR A 232 8.02 16.60 9.83
N LEU A 233 7.32 16.33 10.93
CA LEU A 233 6.29 15.29 10.98
C LEU A 233 4.92 15.88 10.64
N ASP A 234 4.21 15.24 9.72
CA ASP A 234 2.78 15.49 9.51
C ASP A 234 1.96 14.98 10.70
N TYR A 235 2.21 13.74 11.13
CA TYR A 235 1.57 13.13 12.28
C TYR A 235 2.39 11.96 12.86
N LEU A 236 2.09 11.60 14.11
CA LEU A 236 2.58 10.38 14.79
C LEU A 236 1.60 10.01 15.90
N ALA A 237 0.82 8.95 15.72
CA ALA A 237 -0.27 8.62 16.63
C ALA A 237 -0.28 7.14 17.02
N LEU A 238 -0.92 6.86 18.16
CA LEU A 238 -1.35 5.53 18.54
C LEU A 238 -2.83 5.42 18.23
N VAL A 239 -3.20 4.45 17.41
CA VAL A 239 -4.59 4.27 16.94
C VAL A 239 -5.07 2.86 17.23
N GLU A 240 -6.39 2.71 17.34
CA GLU A 240 -7.02 1.41 17.22
C GLU A 240 -6.82 0.89 15.78
N PRO A 241 -6.37 -0.37 15.57
CA PRO A 241 -5.86 -0.77 14.27
C PRO A 241 -6.87 -0.76 13.12
N GLU A 242 -8.15 -1.06 13.35
CA GLU A 242 -9.15 -1.22 12.28
C GLU A 242 -9.90 0.08 11.95
N SER A 243 -10.36 0.78 12.99
CA SER A 243 -11.08 2.05 12.93
C SER A 243 -10.17 3.26 12.78
N LEU A 244 -8.87 3.12 13.07
CA LEU A 244 -7.88 4.20 13.04
C LEU A 244 -8.18 5.39 13.95
N ARG A 245 -9.10 5.21 14.90
CA ARG A 245 -9.39 6.21 15.93
C ARG A 245 -8.21 6.28 16.89
N GLU A 246 -7.80 7.50 17.24
CA GLU A 246 -6.73 7.70 18.22
C GLU A 246 -7.14 7.13 19.58
N VAL A 247 -6.20 6.45 20.24
CA VAL A 247 -6.42 5.85 21.56
C VAL A 247 -5.40 6.33 22.58
N ALA A 248 -5.86 6.56 23.80
CA ALA A 248 -5.01 7.03 24.90
C ALA A 248 -4.17 5.90 25.55
N ALA A 249 -4.50 4.64 25.28
CA ALA A 249 -3.83 3.45 25.81
C ALA A 249 -3.80 2.34 24.76
N PRO A 250 -2.74 1.51 24.70
CA PRO A 250 -2.77 0.31 23.89
C PRO A 250 -3.88 -0.63 24.40
N PRO A 251 -4.51 -1.43 23.52
CA PRO A 251 -5.46 -2.42 23.98
C PRO A 251 -4.79 -3.37 24.98
N ARG A 252 -5.49 -3.72 26.06
CA ARG A 252 -5.01 -4.78 26.96
C ARG A 252 -4.85 -6.04 26.10
N ARG A 253 -3.66 -6.65 26.12
CA ARG A 253 -3.52 -7.99 25.55
C ARG A 253 -4.53 -8.88 26.27
N SER A 254 -5.50 -9.41 25.53
CA SER A 254 -6.24 -10.58 25.98
C SER A 254 -5.21 -11.69 26.11
N ASP A 255 -5.05 -12.23 27.32
CA ASP A 255 -4.25 -13.44 27.53
C ASP A 255 -4.82 -14.64 26.75
#